data_AF-A0A8H4SMA4-F1
#
_entry.id   AF-A0A8H4SMA4-F1
#
_cell.length_a   1.000
_cell.length_b   1.000
_cell.length_c   1.000
_cell.angle_alpha   90.00
_cell.angle_beta   90.00
_cell.angle_gamma   90.00
#
_symmetry.space_group_name_H-M   'P 1'
#
loop_
_entity.id
_entity.type
_entity.pdbx_description
1 polymer ?
#
loop_
_entity_poly.entity_id
_entity_poly.type
_entity_poly.pdbx_seq_one_letter_code
_entity_poly.pdbx_strand_id
1 'polypeptide(L)'
;MSSAVASGAAFRTWQEARDKLWELMDDSTVLVGHSFQFDLELLGMSHAKVVDSAILTAETVYPSIPSTKPLTRNWGLKILAKDFLGLNIQTSDCGHNALEDAYAARDVVIWCIRNPEDLKVWTEKAQLQEEHKLARSRQRYGEIYSNLGT
;
A
#
# COMPACT_ATOMS: atom_id res chain seq x y z
N MET A 1 -13.72 -4.66 -16.66
CA MET A 1 -14.64 -5.61 -16.00
C MET A 1 -15.75 -6.10 -16.95
N SER A 2 -16.48 -5.21 -17.65
CA SER A 2 -17.60 -5.61 -18.53
C SER A 2 -17.23 -6.64 -19.60
N SER A 3 -16.03 -6.55 -20.18
CA SER A 3 -15.53 -7.54 -21.14
C SER A 3 -15.25 -8.92 -20.52
N ALA A 4 -14.72 -8.96 -19.29
CA ALA A 4 -14.47 -10.22 -18.56
C ALA A 4 -15.78 -10.91 -18.16
N VAL A 5 -16.79 -10.13 -17.75
CA VAL A 5 -18.13 -10.64 -17.47
C VAL A 5 -18.78 -11.18 -18.75
N ALA A 6 -18.73 -10.43 -19.86
CA ALA A 6 -19.31 -10.84 -21.13
C ALA A 6 -18.66 -12.10 -21.73
N SER A 7 -17.38 -12.33 -21.48
CA SER A 7 -16.64 -13.53 -21.92
C SER A 7 -16.71 -14.70 -20.94
N GLY A 8 -17.36 -14.54 -19.78
CA GLY A 8 -17.43 -15.57 -18.74
C GLY A 8 -16.10 -15.80 -18.01
N ALA A 9 -15.12 -14.90 -18.19
CA ALA A 9 -13.80 -14.97 -17.54
C ALA A 9 -13.78 -14.34 -16.14
N ALA A 10 -14.86 -13.68 -15.72
CA ALA A 10 -15.00 -13.12 -14.38
C ALA A 10 -15.70 -14.09 -13.43
N PHE A 11 -15.22 -14.15 -12.18
CA PHE A 11 -15.97 -14.77 -11.08
C PHE A 11 -17.30 -14.04 -10.87
N ARG A 12 -18.34 -14.81 -10.56
CA ARG A 12 -19.70 -14.28 -10.38
C ARG A 12 -19.90 -13.68 -8.99
N THR A 13 -19.13 -14.16 -8.01
CA THR A 13 -19.18 -13.70 -6.62
C THR A 13 -17.78 -13.65 -6.01
N TRP A 14 -17.64 -12.90 -4.91
CA TRP A 14 -16.40 -12.87 -4.15
C TRP A 14 -16.10 -14.22 -3.48
N GLN A 15 -17.13 -15.01 -3.15
CA GLN A 15 -16.96 -16.37 -2.64
C GLN A 15 -16.29 -17.27 -3.68
N GLU A 16 -16.70 -17.20 -4.94
CA GLU A 16 -16.09 -17.99 -6.02
C GLU A 16 -14.62 -17.62 -6.23
N ALA A 17 -14.32 -16.32 -6.20
CA ALA A 17 -12.93 -15.84 -6.27
C ALA A 17 -12.08 -16.35 -5.09
N ARG A 18 -12.65 -16.33 -3.88
CA ARG A 18 -12.00 -16.85 -2.67
C ARG A 18 -11.78 -18.36 -2.74
N ASP A 19 -12.77 -19.12 -3.18
CA ASP A 19 -12.67 -20.58 -3.31
C ASP A 19 -11.54 -20.95 -4.28
N LYS A 20 -11.37 -20.19 -5.37
CA LYS A 20 -10.22 -20.33 -6.27
C LYS A 20 -8.89 -19.94 -5.67
N LEU A 21 -8.84 -18.95 -4.78
CA LEU A 21 -7.62 -18.64 -4.06
C LEU A 21 -7.23 -19.81 -3.13
N TRP A 22 -8.16 -20.40 -2.39
CA TRP A 22 -7.87 -21.54 -1.52
C TRP A 22 -7.37 -22.80 -2.24
N GLU A 23 -7.63 -22.95 -3.53
CA GLU A 23 -7.01 -24.01 -4.35
C GLU A 23 -5.49 -23.79 -4.56
N LEU A 24 -5.01 -22.56 -4.38
CA LEU A 24 -3.63 -22.12 -4.67
C LEU A 24 -2.81 -21.76 -3.43
N MET A 25 -3.44 -21.63 -2.25
CA MET A 25 -2.77 -21.24 -1.02
C MET A 25 -3.32 -21.99 0.20
N ASP A 26 -2.44 -22.16 1.17
CA ASP A 26 -2.71 -22.75 2.49
C ASP A 26 -2.19 -21.83 3.61
N ASP A 27 -2.28 -22.29 4.86
CA ASP A 27 -1.77 -21.58 6.04
C ASP A 27 -0.23 -21.44 6.06
N SER A 28 0.47 -22.17 5.20
CA SER A 28 1.92 -22.11 5.02
C SER A 28 2.34 -20.98 4.08
N THR A 29 1.45 -20.60 3.16
CA THR A 29 1.69 -19.64 2.08
C THR A 29 1.85 -18.21 2.62
N VAL A 30 2.84 -17.46 2.13
CA VAL A 30 3.01 -16.03 2.46
C VAL A 30 2.37 -15.20 1.37
N LEU A 31 1.39 -14.37 1.74
CA LEU A 31 0.75 -13.44 0.82
C LEU A 31 1.52 -12.13 0.78
N VAL A 32 1.74 -11.61 -0.42
CA VAL A 32 2.44 -10.34 -0.63
C VAL A 32 1.54 -9.40 -1.40
N GLY A 33 1.36 -8.18 -0.89
CA GLY A 33 0.42 -7.23 -1.48
C GLY A 33 0.66 -5.79 -1.05
N HIS A 34 -0.32 -4.93 -1.33
CA HIS A 34 -0.29 -3.51 -0.99
C HIS A 34 -1.67 -3.06 -0.50
N SER A 35 -1.76 -2.63 0.76
CA SER A 35 -3.05 -2.33 1.42
C SER A 35 -4.04 -3.52 1.38
N PHE A 36 -3.50 -4.71 1.58
CA PHE A 36 -4.14 -6.01 1.42
C PHE A 36 -5.32 -6.23 2.37
N GLN A 37 -5.43 -5.43 3.44
CA GLN A 37 -6.60 -5.47 4.32
C GLN A 37 -7.92 -5.25 3.57
N PHE A 38 -7.92 -4.39 2.53
CA PHE A 38 -9.13 -4.12 1.76
C PHE A 38 -9.54 -5.33 0.91
N ASP A 39 -8.57 -6.00 0.30
CA ASP A 39 -8.81 -7.20 -0.52
C ASP A 39 -9.27 -8.37 0.34
N LEU A 40 -8.60 -8.60 1.48
CA LEU A 40 -8.96 -9.68 2.41
C LEU A 40 -10.33 -9.45 3.05
N GLU A 41 -10.68 -8.21 3.41
CA GLU A 41 -12.00 -7.87 3.93
C GLU A 41 -13.09 -8.12 2.88
N LEU A 42 -12.88 -7.68 1.63
CA LEU A 42 -13.82 -7.92 0.53
C LEU A 42 -14.03 -9.41 0.26
N LEU A 43 -12.97 -10.20 0.36
CA LEU A 43 -13.03 -11.65 0.22
C LEU A 43 -13.52 -12.34 1.50
N GLY A 44 -13.68 -11.66 2.63
CA GLY A 44 -14.01 -12.31 3.90
C GLY A 44 -12.98 -13.36 4.29
N MET A 45 -11.70 -13.02 4.15
CA MET A 45 -10.54 -13.86 4.46
C MET A 45 -9.74 -13.26 5.62
N SER A 46 -9.12 -14.12 6.42
CA SER A 46 -8.09 -13.75 7.39
C SER A 46 -6.91 -14.69 7.19
N HIS A 47 -5.71 -14.12 7.09
CA HIS A 47 -4.50 -14.87 6.84
C HIS A 47 -3.35 -14.36 7.70
N ALA A 48 -2.67 -15.25 8.42
CA ALA A 48 -1.65 -14.86 9.41
C ALA A 48 -0.32 -14.45 8.77
N LYS A 49 -0.03 -14.92 7.55
CA LYS A 49 1.26 -14.72 6.87
C LYS A 49 1.10 -13.74 5.71
N VAL A 50 1.12 -12.46 6.03
CA VAL A 50 0.98 -11.37 5.05
C VAL A 50 2.18 -10.45 5.15
N VAL A 51 2.75 -10.09 3.99
CA VAL A 51 3.71 -8.99 3.85
C VAL A 51 3.03 -7.91 3.02
N ASP A 52 2.65 -6.83 3.68
CA ASP A 52 2.03 -5.68 3.05
C ASP A 52 3.07 -4.57 2.82
N SER A 53 3.30 -4.21 1.56
CA SER A 53 4.28 -3.17 1.20
C SER A 53 3.94 -1.77 1.75
N ALA A 54 2.67 -1.44 1.93
CA ALA A 54 2.25 -0.17 2.52
C ALA A 54 2.62 -0.11 4.02
N ILE A 55 2.37 -1.20 4.75
CA ILE A 55 2.71 -1.31 6.17
C ILE A 55 4.24 -1.39 6.34
N LEU A 56 4.90 -2.29 5.59
CA LEU A 56 6.35 -2.50 5.64
C LEU A 56 7.12 -1.17 5.52
N THR A 57 6.75 -0.35 4.53
CA THR A 57 7.41 0.94 4.31
C THR A 57 7.04 1.96 5.38
N ALA A 58 5.78 2.01 5.82
CA ALA A 58 5.35 2.94 6.84
C ALA A 58 5.95 2.67 8.23
N GLU A 59 6.12 1.40 8.61
CA GLU A 59 6.81 1.01 9.84
C GLU A 59 8.28 1.44 9.85
N THR A 60 8.94 1.46 8.69
CA THR A 60 10.31 2.01 8.61
C THR A 60 10.35 3.50 8.94
N VAL A 61 9.32 4.25 8.53
CA VAL A 61 9.21 5.70 8.76
C VAL A 61 8.78 6.02 10.18
N TYR A 62 7.95 5.17 10.78
CA TYR A 62 7.42 5.35 12.13
C TYR A 62 7.78 4.20 13.08
N PRO A 63 9.08 3.92 13.31
CA PRO A 63 9.51 2.73 14.06
C PRO A 63 9.13 2.79 15.54
N SER A 64 8.78 3.97 16.05
CA SER A 64 8.36 4.19 17.44
C SER A 64 6.85 4.03 17.67
N ILE A 65 6.05 3.86 16.61
CA ILE A 65 4.62 3.56 16.75
C ILE A 65 4.46 2.06 16.98
N PRO A 66 3.85 1.61 18.11
CA PRO A 66 3.57 0.20 18.32
C PRO A 66 2.65 -0.35 17.23
N SER A 67 2.86 -1.60 16.80
CA SER A 67 2.05 -2.25 15.76
C SER A 67 0.56 -2.36 16.08
N THR A 68 0.17 -2.18 17.35
CA THR A 68 -1.23 -2.14 17.80
C THR A 68 -1.91 -0.80 17.58
N LYS A 69 -1.16 0.24 17.16
CA LYS A 69 -1.69 1.57 16.87
C LYS A 69 -1.72 1.82 15.37
N PRO A 70 -2.69 2.60 14.87
CA PRO A 70 -2.73 2.95 13.46
C PRO A 70 -1.49 3.75 13.09
N LEU A 71 -0.90 3.39 11.96
CA LEU A 71 0.16 4.16 11.33
C LEU A 71 -0.38 5.54 10.95
N THR A 72 0.46 6.57 11.09
CA THR A 72 0.05 7.95 10.80
C THR A 72 -0.16 8.16 9.29
N ARG A 73 0.62 7.47 8.47
CA ARG A 73 0.57 7.58 7.02
C ARG A 73 1.07 6.29 6.37
N ASN A 74 0.45 5.94 5.25
CA ASN A 74 0.96 4.96 4.30
C ASN A 74 1.35 5.65 2.97
N TRP A 75 2.25 5.03 2.21
CA TRP A 75 2.63 5.47 0.87
C TRP A 75 1.94 4.58 -0.15
N GLY A 76 1.29 5.18 -1.15
CA GLY A 76 0.57 4.43 -2.17
C GLY A 76 1.54 3.74 -3.16
N LEU A 77 1.08 2.63 -3.74
CA LEU A 77 1.89 1.79 -4.64
C LEU A 77 2.53 2.55 -5.79
N LYS A 78 1.84 3.51 -6.43
CA LYS A 78 2.43 4.34 -7.50
C LYS A 78 3.69 5.08 -7.04
N ILE A 79 3.69 5.59 -5.80
CA ILE A 79 4.82 6.34 -5.25
C ILE A 79 5.97 5.36 -4.99
N LEU A 80 5.69 4.23 -4.34
CA LEU A 80 6.71 3.25 -4.00
C LEU A 80 7.33 2.60 -5.25
N ALA A 81 6.51 2.22 -6.24
CA ALA A 81 6.98 1.67 -7.50
C ALA A 81 7.87 2.66 -8.26
N LYS A 82 7.52 3.95 -8.23
CA LYS A 82 8.35 4.99 -8.84
C LYS A 82 9.65 5.19 -8.08
N ASP A 83 9.59 5.35 -6.77
CA ASP A 83 10.75 5.67 -5.93
C ASP A 83 11.74 4.51 -5.86
N PHE A 84 11.26 3.26 -5.78
CA PHE A 84 12.11 2.08 -5.58
C PHE A 84 12.49 1.38 -6.88
N LEU A 85 11.55 1.28 -7.81
CA LEU A 85 11.73 0.49 -9.04
C LEU A 85 11.95 1.38 -10.28
N GLY A 86 11.76 2.69 -10.16
CA GLY A 86 11.77 3.60 -11.31
C GLY A 86 10.59 3.38 -12.26
N LEU A 87 9.53 2.70 -11.82
CA LEU A 87 8.39 2.33 -12.65
C LEU A 87 7.22 3.31 -12.47
N ASN A 88 6.67 3.78 -13.58
CA ASN A 88 5.39 4.49 -13.58
C ASN A 88 4.29 3.47 -13.91
N ILE A 89 3.59 3.00 -12.89
CA ILE A 89 2.49 2.04 -13.01
C ILE A 89 1.12 2.74 -13.07
N GLN A 90 0.06 2.02 -13.43
CA GLN A 90 -1.32 2.53 -13.44
C GLN A 90 -1.43 3.81 -14.29
N THR A 91 -0.78 3.81 -15.46
CA THR A 91 -0.74 4.95 -16.41
C THR A 91 -1.88 4.92 -17.44
N SER A 92 -2.68 3.85 -17.45
CA SER A 92 -3.82 3.69 -18.34
C SER A 92 -5.02 4.51 -17.86
N ASP A 93 -5.77 5.07 -18.80
CA ASP A 93 -7.04 5.77 -18.53
C ASP A 93 -8.22 4.80 -18.31
N CYS A 94 -8.03 3.50 -18.55
CA CYS A 94 -9.08 2.47 -18.46
C CYS A 94 -9.18 1.80 -17.08
N GLY A 95 -8.73 2.47 -16.02
CA GLY A 95 -8.65 1.89 -14.67
C GLY A 95 -7.38 1.06 -14.46
N HIS A 96 -7.19 0.58 -13.23
CA HIS A 96 -5.97 -0.12 -12.84
C HIS A 96 -5.98 -1.58 -13.31
N ASN A 97 -4.78 -2.12 -13.53
CA ASN A 97 -4.59 -3.52 -13.87
C ASN A 97 -4.13 -4.29 -12.63
N ALA A 98 -4.96 -5.20 -12.13
CA ALA A 98 -4.66 -5.96 -10.91
C ALA A 98 -3.37 -6.81 -11.03
N LEU A 99 -3.02 -7.29 -12.22
CA LEU A 99 -1.79 -8.05 -12.44
C LEU A 99 -0.55 -7.14 -12.38
N GLU A 100 -0.64 -5.93 -12.94
CA GLU A 100 0.40 -4.90 -12.81
C GLU A 100 0.63 -4.55 -11.34
N ASP A 101 -0.46 -4.31 -10.60
CA ASP A 101 -0.40 -3.94 -9.18
C ASP A 101 0.19 -5.08 -8.32
N ALA A 102 -0.21 -6.33 -8.59
CA ALA A 102 0.33 -7.50 -7.88
C ALA A 102 1.85 -7.65 -8.10
N TYR A 103 2.32 -7.47 -9.34
CA TYR A 103 3.75 -7.51 -9.63
C TYR A 103 4.51 -6.34 -9.02
N ALA A 104 4.00 -5.12 -9.11
CA ALA A 104 4.63 -3.96 -8.51
C ALA A 104 4.73 -4.09 -6.99
N ALA A 105 3.68 -4.57 -6.31
CA ALA A 105 3.70 -4.78 -4.86
C ALA A 105 4.76 -5.82 -4.45
N ARG A 106 4.82 -6.95 -5.17
CA ARG A 106 5.86 -7.97 -4.97
C ARG A 106 7.27 -7.38 -5.13
N ASP A 107 7.49 -6.65 -6.22
CA ASP A 107 8.81 -6.13 -6.56
C ASP A 107 9.25 -5.03 -5.59
N VAL A 108 8.32 -4.21 -5.08
CA VAL A 108 8.57 -3.26 -3.99
C VAL A 108 9.05 -3.97 -2.72
N VAL A 109 8.40 -5.07 -2.32
CA VAL A 109 8.82 -5.85 -1.14
C VAL A 109 10.20 -6.47 -1.36
N ILE A 110 10.44 -7.08 -2.53
CA ILE A 110 11.75 -7.65 -2.87
C ILE A 110 12.83 -6.57 -2.85
N TRP A 111 12.54 -5.38 -3.37
CA TRP A 111 13.47 -4.25 -3.34
C TRP A 111 13.82 -3.85 -1.91
N CYS A 112 12.83 -3.75 -1.02
CA CYS A 112 13.06 -3.43 0.40
C CYS A 112 14.00 -4.44 1.08
N ILE A 113 13.85 -5.73 0.76
CA ILE A 113 14.68 -6.81 1.32
C ILE A 113 16.10 -6.74 0.76
N ARG A 114 16.25 -6.46 -0.53
CA ARG A 114 17.56 -6.49 -1.22
C ARG A 114 18.39 -5.22 -1.03
N ASN A 115 17.77 -4.08 -0.72
CA ASN A 115 18.43 -2.78 -0.65
C ASN A 115 18.18 -2.08 0.70
N PRO A 116 18.63 -2.65 1.84
CA PRO A 116 18.33 -2.11 3.16
C PRO A 116 18.91 -0.70 3.40
N GLU A 117 20.09 -0.40 2.84
CA GLU A 117 20.70 0.93 2.96
C GLU A 117 19.95 1.99 2.16
N ASP A 118 19.52 1.67 0.93
CA ASP A 118 18.72 2.58 0.11
C ASP A 118 17.33 2.80 0.73
N LEU A 119 16.74 1.74 1.31
CA LEU A 119 15.50 1.87 2.07
C LEU A 119 15.67 2.85 3.23
N LYS A 120 16.77 2.76 3.98
CA LYS A 120 17.07 3.70 5.08
C LYS A 120 17.19 5.14 4.58
N VAL A 121 17.90 5.38 3.48
CA VAL A 121 18.01 6.72 2.87
C VAL A 121 16.63 7.25 2.46
N TRP A 122 15.79 6.41 1.86
CA TRP A 122 14.42 6.80 1.53
C TRP A 122 13.59 7.09 2.78
N THR A 123 13.72 6.28 3.83
CA THR A 123 13.03 6.45 5.12
C THR A 123 13.35 7.80 5.74
N GLU A 124 14.64 8.18 5.84
CA GLU A 124 15.07 9.47 6.38
C GLU A 124 14.47 10.64 5.58
N LYS A 125 14.48 10.54 4.25
CA LYS A 125 13.85 11.54 3.37
C LYS A 125 12.34 11.62 3.60
N ALA A 126 11.66 10.48 3.76
CA ALA A 126 10.23 10.42 4.01
C ALA A 126 9.86 11.03 5.37
N GLN A 127 10.64 10.78 6.43
CA GLN A 127 10.47 11.40 7.75
C GLN A 127 10.55 12.93 7.67
N LEU A 128 11.61 13.46 7.03
CA LEU A 128 11.79 14.90 6.85
C LEU A 128 10.62 15.55 6.08
N GLN A 129 10.09 14.86 5.06
CA GLN A 129 8.92 15.35 4.32
C GLN A 129 7.67 15.45 5.20
N GLU A 130 7.47 14.51 6.12
CA GLU A 130 6.33 14.52 7.04
C GLU A 130 6.46 15.62 8.09
N GLU A 131 7.65 15.80 8.66
CA GLU A 131 7.93 16.91 9.58
C GLU A 131 7.65 18.26 8.93
N HIS A 132 8.12 18.47 7.69
CA HIS A 132 7.84 19.68 6.93
C HIS A 132 6.34 19.89 6.65
N LYS A 133 5.59 18.81 6.35
CA LYS A 133 4.13 18.91 6.17
C LYS A 133 3.44 19.32 7.47
N LEU A 134 3.83 18.72 8.60
CA LEU A 134 3.26 19.05 9.91
C LEU A 134 3.58 20.49 10.30
N ALA A 135 4.81 20.96 10.08
CA ALA A 135 5.20 22.34 10.34
C ALA A 135 4.36 23.33 9.52
N ARG A 136 4.20 23.08 8.21
CA ARG A 136 3.34 23.92 7.34
C ARG A 136 1.88 23.91 7.77
N SER A 137 1.36 22.75 8.19
CA SER A 137 -0.02 22.65 8.68
C SER A 137 -0.22 23.49 9.94
N ARG A 138 0.70 23.39 10.91
CA ARG A 138 0.67 24.17 12.16
C ARG A 138 0.71 25.68 11.89
N GLN A 139 1.58 26.12 10.99
CA GLN A 139 1.66 27.53 10.59
C GLN A 139 0.34 28.03 10.01
N ARG A 140 -0.24 27.28 9.06
CA ARG A 140 -1.52 27.64 8.44
C ARG A 140 -2.65 27.75 9.46
N TYR A 141 -2.75 26.81 10.40
CA TYR A 141 -3.76 26.89 11.46
C TYR A 141 -3.53 28.10 12.37
N GLY A 142 -2.28 28.38 12.76
CA GLY A 142 -1.93 29.58 13.54
C GLY A 142 -2.41 30.87 12.86
N GLU A 143 -2.15 31.02 11.56
CA GLU A 143 -2.59 32.18 10.77
C GLU A 143 -4.12 32.30 10.70
N ILE A 144 -4.85 31.19 10.55
CA ILE A 144 -6.33 31.18 10.51
C ILE A 144 -6.91 31.66 11.85
N TYR A 145 -6.41 31.16 12.98
CA TYR A 145 -6.91 31.56 14.30
C TYR A 145 -6.53 32.98 14.69
N SER A 146 -5.39 33.50 14.21
CA SER A 146 -5.04 34.92 14.36
C SER A 146 -5.97 35.84 13.57
N ASN A 147 -6.48 35.41 12.42
CA ASN A 147 -7.35 36.22 11.55
C ASN A 147 -8.85 36.16 11.90
N LEU A 148 -9.30 35.20 12.71
CA LEU A 148 -10.68 35.07 13.17
C LEU A 148 -10.95 35.79 14.52
N GLY A 149 -9.91 36.35 15.14
CA GLY A 149 -9.95 36.95 16.48
C GLY A 149 -10.08 38.48 16.53
N THR A 150 -10.69 39.13 15.52
CA THR A 150 -10.99 40.57 15.51
C THR A 150 -12.46 40.84 15.26
#